data_AF-A0A328YJB1-F1
#
_entry.id   AF-A0A328YJB1-F1
#
_cell.length_a   1.000
_cell.length_b   1.000
_cell.length_c   1.000
_cell.angle_alpha   90.00
_cell.angle_beta   90.00
_cell.angle_gamma   90.00
#
_symmetry.space_group_name_H-M   'P 1'
#
loop_
_entity.id
_entity.type
_entity.pdbx_description
1 polymer ?
#
loop_
_entity_poly.entity_id
_entity_poly.type
_entity_poly.pdbx_seq_one_letter_code
_entity_poly.pdbx_strand_id
1 'polypeptide(L)'
;MTFQKMIIPFYPITEQFKESFCVMDISRINLILDLDRNFCKVSKQEFVASLSRIFNYLKLLGEDSFDCYSAKCVSDTCCNCNKNVIVFSSKKNKNYLTLMIEGDNEQIYQISECYNYDFNSSKLNDRILIGEFVEQNWEDKQHNLSEECIKELYPSEDYIPSFEELAYWYDKTTRNKNSFRKKINPDILYLKNFFLSIDPLHSIKGEVRNGLENYIKLDLLNEASVIFWVAEYEEVINKFGMFFIDNEINPSNNFICSITNDGKHLFDLSDYSDFPDFETKYYNLYNPLFKKFDIEKHYFRFQSTPLMGRLKELNILVESSGFTNSRIDYEVNHENLRKFNDNYLITE
;
A
#
# COMPACT_ATOMS: atom_id res chain seq x y z
N MET A 1 -26.16 -70.00 -29.11
CA MET A 1 -25.13 -69.30 -28.32
C MET A 1 -25.69 -67.96 -27.89
N THR A 2 -26.15 -67.88 -26.65
CA THR A 2 -26.74 -66.68 -26.06
C THR A 2 -25.60 -65.78 -25.59
N PHE A 3 -25.44 -64.60 -26.20
CA PHE A 3 -24.49 -63.59 -25.73
C PHE A 3 -24.97 -63.08 -24.36
N GLN A 4 -24.24 -63.44 -23.31
CA GLN A 4 -24.35 -62.79 -22.00
C GLN A 4 -23.91 -61.33 -22.18
N LYS A 5 -24.87 -60.40 -22.11
CA LYS A 5 -24.61 -58.96 -22.00
C LYS A 5 -23.77 -58.74 -20.75
N MET A 6 -22.49 -58.46 -20.90
CA MET A 6 -21.63 -58.03 -19.82
C MET A 6 -22.09 -56.61 -19.42
N ILE A 7 -22.93 -56.54 -18.39
CA ILE A 7 -23.35 -55.28 -17.78
C ILE A 7 -22.14 -54.79 -17.00
N ILE A 8 -21.37 -53.86 -17.56
CA ILE A 8 -20.39 -53.10 -16.80
C ILE A 8 -21.21 -52.24 -15.84
N PRO A 9 -21.10 -52.43 -14.50
CA PRO A 9 -21.88 -51.62 -13.57
C PRO A 9 -21.47 -50.16 -13.74
N PHE A 10 -22.46 -49.33 -14.03
CA PHE A 10 -22.31 -47.89 -14.09
C PHE A 10 -21.98 -47.39 -12.68
N TYR A 11 -20.72 -46.98 -12.45
CA TYR A 11 -20.27 -46.54 -11.14
C TYR A 11 -20.48 -45.03 -11.00
N PRO A 12 -21.40 -44.55 -10.13
CA PRO A 12 -21.79 -43.14 -10.10
C PRO A 12 -20.59 -42.21 -9.89
N ILE A 13 -20.55 -41.11 -10.64
CA ILE A 13 -19.41 -40.17 -10.60
C ILE A 13 -19.20 -39.56 -9.20
N THR A 14 -20.28 -39.40 -8.43
CA THR A 14 -20.25 -38.92 -7.05
C THR A 14 -19.54 -39.91 -6.12
N GLU A 15 -19.68 -41.21 -6.33
CA GLU A 15 -18.94 -42.24 -5.59
C GLU A 15 -17.47 -42.27 -6.00
N GLN A 16 -17.17 -42.10 -7.29
CA GLN A 16 -15.79 -41.95 -7.77
C GLN A 16 -15.08 -40.75 -7.14
N PHE A 17 -15.79 -39.62 -7.01
CA PHE A 17 -15.26 -38.44 -6.34
C PHE A 17 -14.96 -38.73 -4.87
N LYS A 18 -15.90 -39.36 -4.15
CA LYS A 18 -15.71 -39.72 -2.73
C LYS A 18 -14.51 -40.62 -2.54
N GLU A 19 -14.37 -41.68 -3.33
CA GLU A 19 -13.21 -42.57 -3.28
C GLU A 19 -11.91 -41.81 -3.49
N SER A 20 -11.86 -40.99 -4.54
CA SER A 20 -10.67 -40.19 -4.90
C SER A 20 -10.31 -39.23 -3.77
N PHE A 21 -11.30 -38.62 -3.14
CA PHE A 21 -11.12 -37.76 -1.97
C PHE A 21 -10.57 -38.55 -0.78
N CYS A 22 -11.12 -39.72 -0.48
CA CYS A 22 -10.67 -40.58 0.61
C CYS A 22 -9.21 -41.01 0.49
N VAL A 23 -8.71 -41.23 -0.73
CA VAL A 23 -7.30 -41.58 -0.98
C VAL A 23 -6.42 -40.37 -1.34
N MET A 24 -6.94 -39.15 -1.21
CA MET A 24 -6.23 -37.90 -1.54
C MET A 24 -5.67 -37.85 -2.97
N ASP A 25 -6.39 -38.45 -3.94
CA ASP A 25 -5.99 -38.50 -5.35
C ASP A 25 -6.49 -37.26 -6.09
N ILE A 26 -5.67 -36.20 -6.05
CA ILE A 26 -5.99 -34.93 -6.67
C ILE A 26 -6.09 -35.01 -8.20
N SER A 27 -5.32 -35.90 -8.82
CA SER A 27 -5.32 -36.09 -10.27
C SER A 27 -6.64 -36.66 -10.74
N ARG A 28 -7.17 -37.67 -10.02
CA ARG A 28 -8.47 -38.25 -10.32
C ARG A 28 -9.62 -37.28 -10.02
N ILE A 29 -9.55 -36.53 -8.93
CA ILE A 29 -10.52 -35.45 -8.65
C ILE A 29 -10.53 -34.42 -9.79
N ASN A 30 -9.36 -34.00 -10.27
CA ASN A 30 -9.26 -33.06 -11.38
C ASN A 30 -9.86 -33.61 -12.68
N LEU A 31 -9.81 -34.92 -12.93
CA LEU A 31 -10.44 -35.52 -14.11
C LEU A 31 -11.96 -35.65 -13.97
N ILE A 32 -12.46 -35.88 -12.76
CA ILE A 32 -13.88 -36.09 -12.45
C ILE A 32 -14.69 -34.79 -12.56
N LEU A 33 -14.11 -33.65 -12.16
CA LEU A 33 -14.82 -32.38 -12.14
C LEU A 33 -14.85 -31.71 -13.50
N ASP A 34 -15.98 -31.09 -13.87
CA ASP A 34 -16.09 -30.35 -15.13
C ASP A 34 -15.38 -29.00 -15.09
N LEU A 35 -14.76 -28.62 -16.22
CA LEU A 35 -14.01 -27.36 -16.35
C LEU A 35 -14.88 -26.11 -16.20
N ASP A 36 -16.12 -26.14 -16.72
CA ASP A 36 -17.00 -24.97 -16.78
C ASP A 36 -17.88 -24.78 -15.53
N ARG A 37 -17.59 -25.52 -14.45
CA ARG A 37 -18.34 -25.48 -13.20
C ARG A 37 -17.54 -24.79 -12.10
N ASN A 38 -18.29 -24.19 -11.18
CA ASN A 38 -17.75 -23.60 -9.96
C ASN A 38 -18.02 -24.53 -8.77
N PHE A 39 -17.00 -24.72 -7.94
CA PHE A 39 -17.03 -25.58 -6.76
C PHE A 39 -16.62 -24.73 -5.55
N CYS A 40 -17.41 -24.74 -4.48
CA CYS A 40 -17.24 -23.84 -3.34
C CYS A 40 -17.11 -22.35 -3.74
N LYS A 41 -17.90 -21.92 -4.73
CA LYS A 41 -17.93 -20.55 -5.28
C LYS A 41 -16.66 -20.09 -6.00
N VAL A 42 -15.73 -20.98 -6.32
CA VAL A 42 -14.52 -20.69 -7.12
C VAL A 42 -14.44 -21.57 -8.35
N SER A 43 -13.54 -21.23 -9.29
CA SER A 43 -13.32 -22.05 -10.48
C SER A 43 -12.79 -23.45 -10.13
N LYS A 44 -12.98 -24.44 -11.02
CA LYS A 44 -12.39 -25.79 -10.85
C LYS A 44 -10.89 -25.73 -10.55
N GLN A 45 -10.15 -24.90 -11.27
CA GLN A 45 -8.70 -24.79 -11.13
C GLN A 45 -8.31 -24.33 -9.71
N GLU A 46 -8.98 -23.31 -9.19
CA GLU A 46 -8.76 -22.81 -7.83
C GLU A 46 -9.18 -23.82 -6.77
N PHE A 47 -10.33 -24.47 -6.96
CA PHE A 47 -10.82 -25.51 -6.06
C PHE A 47 -9.82 -26.69 -5.96
N VAL A 48 -9.37 -27.22 -7.10
CA VAL A 48 -8.39 -28.32 -7.17
C VAL A 48 -7.04 -27.89 -6.57
N ALA A 49 -6.59 -26.67 -6.83
CA ALA A 49 -5.36 -26.15 -6.22
C ALA A 49 -5.45 -26.08 -4.69
N SER A 50 -6.58 -25.60 -4.16
CA SER A 50 -6.82 -25.57 -2.71
C SER A 50 -6.88 -26.97 -2.10
N LEU A 51 -7.58 -27.92 -2.75
CA LEU A 51 -7.58 -29.32 -2.29
C LEU A 51 -6.19 -29.95 -2.30
N SER A 52 -5.37 -29.68 -3.34
CA SER A 52 -3.99 -30.15 -3.42
C SER A 52 -3.17 -29.69 -2.21
N ARG A 53 -3.30 -28.41 -1.84
CA ARG A 53 -2.63 -27.83 -0.66
C ARG A 53 -3.08 -28.49 0.64
N ILE A 54 -4.39 -28.68 0.82
CA ILE A 54 -4.96 -29.36 1.99
C ILE A 54 -4.39 -30.78 2.10
N PHE A 55 -4.39 -31.54 0.99
CA PHE A 55 -3.85 -32.90 0.99
C PHE A 55 -2.35 -32.92 1.30
N ASN A 56 -1.57 -31.99 0.75
CA ASN A 56 -0.14 -31.88 1.05
C ASN A 56 0.12 -31.50 2.51
N TYR A 57 -0.63 -30.54 3.04
CA TYR A 57 -0.57 -30.15 4.45
C TYR A 57 -0.84 -31.35 5.37
N LEU A 58 -1.91 -32.09 5.10
CA LEU A 58 -2.26 -33.28 5.89
C LEU A 58 -1.21 -34.40 5.76
N LYS A 59 -0.65 -34.62 4.56
CA LYS A 59 0.46 -35.57 4.34
C LYS A 59 1.71 -35.20 5.14
N LEU A 60 2.04 -33.91 5.24
CA LEU A 60 3.15 -33.43 6.08
C LEU A 60 2.90 -33.71 7.57
N LEU A 61 1.64 -33.72 8.01
CA LEU A 61 1.23 -34.13 9.35
C LEU A 61 1.14 -35.66 9.55
N GLY A 62 1.52 -36.44 8.53
CA GLY A 62 1.54 -37.90 8.56
C GLY A 62 0.18 -38.57 8.29
N GLU A 63 -0.73 -37.89 7.60
CA GLU A 63 -2.00 -38.47 7.12
C GLU A 63 -1.85 -39.04 5.71
N ASP A 64 -2.56 -40.14 5.42
CA ASP A 64 -2.52 -40.79 4.11
C ASP A 64 -3.90 -40.93 3.46
N SER A 65 -4.98 -40.75 4.22
CA SER A 65 -6.34 -41.00 3.78
C SER A 65 -7.39 -40.41 4.72
N PHE A 66 -8.63 -40.37 4.24
CA PHE A 66 -9.81 -39.99 5.01
C PHE A 66 -10.74 -41.19 5.21
N ASP A 67 -11.38 -41.23 6.38
CA ASP A 67 -12.62 -41.94 6.61
C ASP A 67 -13.80 -41.05 6.14
N CYS A 68 -14.83 -41.66 5.56
CA CYS A 68 -16.00 -40.96 5.05
C CYS A 68 -17.24 -41.31 5.88
N TYR A 69 -17.96 -40.28 6.35
CA TYR A 69 -19.20 -40.44 7.10
C TYR A 69 -20.33 -39.68 6.42
N SER A 70 -21.54 -40.24 6.49
CA SER A 70 -22.75 -39.60 6.01
C SER A 70 -23.42 -38.80 7.14
N ALA A 71 -23.87 -37.59 6.79
CA ALA A 71 -24.57 -36.66 7.65
C ALA A 71 -25.65 -35.93 6.84
N LYS A 72 -26.43 -35.08 7.50
CA LYS A 72 -27.42 -34.19 6.90
C LYS A 72 -27.24 -32.78 7.42
N CYS A 73 -27.53 -31.80 6.57
CA CYS A 73 -27.56 -30.41 7.00
C CYS A 73 -28.77 -30.17 7.93
N VAL A 74 -28.55 -29.52 9.06
CA VAL A 74 -29.60 -29.18 10.06
C VAL A 74 -29.78 -27.67 10.25
N SER A 75 -29.42 -26.89 9.25
CA SER A 75 -29.68 -25.45 9.27
C SER A 75 -31.16 -25.17 9.07
N ASP A 76 -31.75 -24.41 9.98
CA ASP A 76 -33.13 -23.92 9.86
C ASP A 76 -33.25 -22.73 8.89
N THR A 77 -32.13 -22.23 8.37
CA THR A 77 -32.03 -20.95 7.64
C THR A 77 -31.50 -21.08 6.23
N CYS A 78 -31.04 -22.27 5.80
CA CYS A 78 -30.47 -22.47 4.47
C CYS A 78 -31.35 -23.38 3.59
N CYS A 79 -31.32 -23.14 2.28
CA CYS A 79 -32.04 -23.94 1.28
C CYS A 79 -31.51 -25.39 1.14
N ASN A 80 -30.46 -25.74 1.89
CA ASN A 80 -29.86 -27.06 1.89
C ASN A 80 -30.22 -27.87 3.15
N CYS A 81 -31.15 -27.40 3.98
CA CYS A 81 -31.68 -28.16 5.11
C CYS A 81 -32.11 -29.58 4.69
N ASN A 82 -31.79 -30.59 5.50
CA ASN A 82 -32.00 -32.01 5.25
C ASN A 82 -31.31 -32.61 4.01
N LYS A 83 -30.48 -31.86 3.27
CA LYS A 83 -29.65 -32.43 2.20
C LYS A 83 -28.46 -33.21 2.78
N ASN A 84 -28.00 -34.20 2.02
CA ASN A 84 -26.87 -35.04 2.40
C ASN A 84 -25.57 -34.24 2.48
N VAL A 85 -24.84 -34.44 3.57
CA VAL A 85 -23.51 -33.89 3.84
C VAL A 85 -22.56 -35.06 4.02
N ILE A 86 -21.36 -34.93 3.48
CA ILE A 86 -20.31 -35.92 3.61
C ILE A 86 -19.22 -35.32 4.50
N VAL A 87 -18.84 -36.06 5.54
CA VAL A 87 -17.76 -35.70 6.45
C VAL A 87 -16.55 -36.56 6.11
N PHE A 88 -15.51 -35.94 5.57
CA PHE A 88 -14.22 -36.57 5.32
C PHE A 88 -13.31 -36.29 6.51
N SER A 89 -13.02 -37.29 7.34
CA SER A 89 -12.14 -37.17 8.51
C SER A 89 -10.81 -37.86 8.25
N SER A 90 -9.70 -37.16 8.42
CA SER A 90 -8.37 -37.74 8.34
C SER A 90 -8.24 -38.88 9.35
N LYS A 91 -7.50 -39.94 9.02
CA LYS A 91 -7.53 -41.15 9.83
C LYS A 91 -6.86 -40.99 11.19
N LYS A 92 -5.75 -40.26 11.27
CA LYS A 92 -4.91 -40.23 12.47
C LYS A 92 -5.27 -39.06 13.40
N ASN A 93 -5.14 -37.85 12.89
CA ASN A 93 -5.34 -36.59 13.61
C ASN A 93 -6.79 -36.14 13.59
N LYS A 94 -7.68 -36.84 12.87
CA LYS A 94 -9.12 -36.60 12.86
C LYS A 94 -9.52 -35.17 12.47
N ASN A 95 -8.69 -34.53 11.64
CA ASN A 95 -9.01 -33.27 10.99
C ASN A 95 -10.02 -33.54 9.89
N TYR A 96 -11.01 -32.67 9.68
CA TYR A 96 -12.11 -33.03 8.80
C TYR A 96 -12.59 -31.91 7.89
N LEU A 97 -13.13 -32.31 6.73
CA LEU A 97 -13.81 -31.46 5.77
C LEU A 97 -15.27 -31.92 5.61
N THR A 98 -16.17 -30.97 5.39
CA THR A 98 -17.60 -31.23 5.23
C THR A 98 -18.12 -30.69 3.92
N LEU A 99 -18.52 -31.59 3.03
CA LEU A 99 -18.94 -31.25 1.67
C LEU A 99 -20.36 -31.74 1.40
N MET A 100 -21.16 -30.88 0.79
CA MET A 100 -22.36 -31.25 0.05
C MET A 100 -21.98 -31.42 -1.41
N ILE A 101 -22.36 -32.54 -2.00
CA ILE A 101 -22.11 -32.86 -3.41
C ILE A 101 -23.47 -33.00 -4.09
N GLU A 102 -23.73 -32.13 -5.05
CA GLU A 102 -24.90 -32.18 -5.91
C GLU A 102 -24.46 -32.64 -7.30
N GLY A 103 -25.03 -33.74 -7.75
CA GLY A 103 -24.66 -34.43 -8.98
C GLY A 103 -25.66 -35.54 -9.30
N ASP A 104 -25.58 -36.07 -10.51
CA ASP A 104 -26.27 -37.28 -10.90
C ASP A 104 -25.26 -38.43 -11.12
N ASN A 105 -25.63 -39.43 -11.92
CA ASN A 105 -24.77 -40.56 -12.19
C ASN A 105 -23.56 -40.18 -13.07
N GLU A 106 -23.72 -39.18 -13.94
CA GLU A 106 -22.76 -38.77 -14.98
C GLU A 106 -21.95 -37.53 -14.62
N GLN A 107 -22.52 -36.60 -13.85
CA GLN A 107 -21.94 -35.29 -13.59
C GLN A 107 -22.04 -34.84 -12.13
N ILE A 108 -21.02 -34.11 -11.65
CA ILE A 108 -21.10 -33.31 -10.43
C ILE A 108 -21.37 -31.85 -10.80
N TYR A 109 -22.53 -31.33 -10.40
CA TYR A 109 -22.99 -29.98 -10.70
C TYR A 109 -22.41 -28.93 -9.76
N GLN A 110 -22.36 -29.27 -8.47
CA GLN A 110 -21.95 -28.34 -7.42
C GLN A 110 -21.35 -29.09 -6.24
N ILE A 111 -20.30 -28.50 -5.68
CA ILE A 111 -19.74 -28.87 -4.38
C ILE A 111 -19.81 -27.63 -3.49
N SER A 112 -20.20 -27.79 -2.23
CA SER A 112 -20.31 -26.69 -1.29
C SER A 112 -19.97 -27.14 0.12
N GLU A 113 -19.35 -26.25 0.90
CA GLU A 113 -19.10 -26.53 2.32
C GLU A 113 -20.41 -26.41 3.13
N CYS A 114 -20.62 -27.31 4.08
CA CYS A 114 -21.77 -27.27 4.99
C CYS A 114 -21.33 -27.01 6.43
N TYR A 115 -21.80 -25.92 7.04
CA TYR A 115 -21.38 -25.54 8.39
C TYR A 115 -22.26 -26.04 9.53
N ASN A 116 -23.45 -26.54 9.21
CA ASN A 116 -24.41 -26.98 10.21
C ASN A 116 -24.99 -28.33 9.79
N TYR A 117 -24.55 -29.42 10.44
CA TYR A 117 -24.90 -30.80 10.07
C TYR A 117 -25.02 -31.70 11.32
N ASP A 118 -25.81 -32.78 11.22
CA ASP A 118 -26.15 -33.71 12.32
C ASP A 118 -25.11 -34.81 12.58
N PHE A 119 -23.82 -34.48 12.48
CA PHE A 119 -22.75 -35.42 12.79
C PHE A 119 -22.00 -34.97 14.04
N ASN A 120 -22.44 -35.49 15.18
CA ASN A 120 -21.76 -35.28 16.45
C ASN A 120 -20.90 -36.50 16.78
N SER A 121 -19.59 -36.37 16.60
CA SER A 121 -18.62 -37.39 16.95
C SER A 121 -17.56 -36.78 17.84
N SER A 122 -17.40 -37.31 19.05
CA SER A 122 -16.30 -36.97 19.96
C SER A 122 -14.92 -37.37 19.42
N LYS A 123 -14.86 -37.92 18.20
CA LYS A 123 -13.64 -38.38 17.53
C LYS A 123 -13.15 -37.40 16.46
N LEU A 124 -13.81 -36.27 16.23
CA LEU A 124 -13.31 -35.24 15.31
C LEU A 124 -12.54 -34.17 16.10
N ASN A 125 -11.43 -33.70 15.55
CA ASN A 125 -10.61 -32.66 16.14
C ASN A 125 -10.89 -31.31 15.46
N ASP A 126 -10.07 -30.94 14.48
CA ASP A 126 -10.14 -29.63 13.84
C ASP A 126 -10.82 -29.69 12.47
N ARG A 127 -11.65 -28.68 12.20
CA ARG A 127 -12.26 -28.52 10.89
C ARG A 127 -11.31 -27.80 9.96
N ILE A 128 -11.17 -28.32 8.74
CA ILE A 128 -10.46 -27.67 7.64
C ILE A 128 -11.49 -27.05 6.70
N LEU A 129 -11.30 -25.77 6.38
CA LEU A 129 -12.16 -25.03 5.45
C LEU A 129 -11.45 -24.84 4.12
N ILE A 130 -12.07 -25.23 3.02
CA ILE A 130 -11.54 -25.01 1.67
C ILE A 130 -11.43 -23.50 1.39
N GLY A 131 -12.39 -22.72 1.87
CA GLY A 131 -12.38 -21.25 1.76
C GLY A 131 -11.09 -20.60 2.29
N GLU A 132 -10.54 -21.09 3.41
CA GLU A 132 -9.30 -20.54 3.99
C GLU A 132 -8.09 -20.77 3.07
N PHE A 133 -8.03 -21.92 2.39
CA PHE A 133 -6.95 -22.25 1.45
C PHE A 133 -7.13 -21.54 0.09
N VAL A 134 -8.36 -21.21 -0.29
CA VAL A 134 -8.64 -20.32 -1.43
C VAL A 134 -8.14 -18.90 -1.13
N GLU A 135 -8.40 -18.37 0.06
CA GLU A 135 -7.93 -17.05 0.48
C GLU A 135 -6.39 -17.01 0.56
N GLN A 136 -5.74 -18.04 1.12
CA GLN A 136 -4.28 -18.16 1.12
C GLN A 136 -3.69 -18.24 -0.31
N ASN A 137 -4.33 -18.94 -1.25
CA ASN A 137 -3.92 -18.96 -2.66
C ASN A 137 -3.95 -17.58 -3.31
N TRP A 138 -4.91 -16.73 -2.91
CA TRP A 138 -5.00 -15.35 -3.35
C TRP A 138 -3.93 -14.48 -2.68
N GLU A 139 -3.70 -14.66 -1.38
CA GLU A 139 -2.68 -13.93 -0.63
C GLU A 139 -1.26 -14.22 -1.15
N ASP A 140 -0.91 -15.49 -1.41
CA ASP A 140 0.39 -15.88 -1.97
C ASP A 140 0.62 -15.27 -3.36
N LYS A 141 -0.42 -15.23 -4.21
CA LYS A 141 -0.35 -14.58 -5.52
C LYS A 141 -0.13 -13.07 -5.40
N GLN A 142 -0.78 -12.40 -4.45
CA GLN A 142 -0.57 -10.97 -4.19
C GLN A 142 0.81 -10.67 -3.62
N HIS A 143 1.34 -11.54 -2.75
CA HIS A 143 2.69 -11.41 -2.21
C HIS A 143 3.74 -11.49 -3.33
N ASN A 144 3.63 -12.49 -4.21
CA ASN A 144 4.53 -12.65 -5.35
C ASN A 144 4.51 -11.43 -6.29
N LEU A 145 3.33 -10.89 -6.60
CA LEU A 145 3.19 -9.68 -7.42
C LEU A 145 3.83 -8.44 -6.76
N SER A 146 3.77 -8.35 -5.43
CA SER A 146 4.38 -7.26 -4.67
C SER A 146 5.91 -7.34 -4.70
N GLU A 147 6.48 -8.55 -4.51
CA GLU A 147 7.92 -8.76 -4.62
C GLU A 147 8.45 -8.51 -6.03
N GLU A 148 7.75 -8.98 -7.06
CA GLU A 148 8.11 -8.72 -8.47
C GLU A 148 8.11 -7.21 -8.76
N CYS A 149 7.16 -6.48 -8.19
CA CYS A 149 7.06 -5.04 -8.38
C CYS A 149 8.17 -4.25 -7.68
N ILE A 150 8.64 -4.70 -6.51
CA ILE A 150 9.80 -4.12 -5.84
C ILE A 150 11.07 -4.44 -6.63
N LYS A 151 11.24 -5.69 -7.08
CA LYS A 151 12.39 -6.11 -7.91
C LYS A 151 12.50 -5.37 -9.24
N GLU A 152 11.38 -4.88 -9.77
CA GLU A 152 11.39 -4.01 -10.96
C GLU A 152 12.03 -2.64 -10.66
N LEU A 153 11.74 -2.05 -9.50
CA LEU A 153 12.32 -0.77 -9.07
C LEU A 153 13.76 -0.94 -8.56
N TYR A 154 14.03 -2.06 -7.89
CA TYR A 154 15.33 -2.44 -7.32
C TYR A 154 15.80 -3.77 -7.92
N PRO A 155 16.35 -3.76 -9.16
CA PRO A 155 16.81 -4.97 -9.85
C PRO A 155 18.04 -5.62 -9.21
N SER A 156 18.81 -4.89 -8.41
CA SER A 156 19.91 -5.38 -7.60
C SER A 156 19.96 -4.66 -6.23
N GLU A 157 20.65 -5.25 -5.25
CA GLU A 157 20.73 -4.70 -3.88
C GLU A 157 21.46 -3.35 -3.79
N ASP A 158 22.33 -3.05 -4.76
CA ASP A 158 23.13 -1.83 -4.84
C ASP A 158 22.54 -0.79 -5.80
N TYR A 159 21.40 -1.09 -6.42
CA TYR A 159 20.76 -0.17 -7.36
C TYR A 159 20.01 0.95 -6.64
N ILE A 160 20.19 2.18 -7.10
CA ILE A 160 19.51 3.36 -6.58
C ILE A 160 18.69 3.97 -7.74
N PRO A 161 17.35 3.98 -7.66
CA PRO A 161 16.51 4.52 -8.72
C PRO A 161 16.59 6.05 -8.78
N SER A 162 16.49 6.60 -9.99
CA SER A 162 16.26 8.03 -10.21
C SER A 162 14.85 8.45 -9.79
N PHE A 163 14.62 9.76 -9.70
CA PHE A 163 13.27 10.30 -9.45
C PHE A 163 12.28 9.88 -10.55
N GLU A 164 12.71 9.93 -11.81
CA GLU A 164 11.87 9.57 -12.97
C GLU A 164 11.47 8.09 -12.95
N GLU A 165 12.38 7.21 -12.54
CA GLU A 165 12.10 5.78 -12.38
C GLU A 165 11.13 5.52 -11.23
N LEU A 166 11.32 6.19 -10.09
CA LEU A 166 10.40 6.12 -8.95
C LEU A 166 9.01 6.67 -9.31
N ALA A 167 8.93 7.76 -10.07
CA ALA A 167 7.68 8.37 -10.53
C ALA A 167 6.93 7.44 -11.50
N TYR A 168 7.63 6.85 -12.46
CA TYR A 168 7.06 5.87 -13.38
C TYR A 168 6.52 4.65 -12.62
N TRP A 169 7.30 4.14 -11.65
CA TRP A 169 6.89 3.04 -10.80
C TRP A 169 5.65 3.38 -9.96
N TYR A 170 5.59 4.58 -9.36
CA TYR A 170 4.45 5.03 -8.57
C TYR A 170 3.16 5.07 -9.41
N ASP A 171 3.21 5.65 -10.60
CA ASP A 171 2.07 5.72 -11.52
C ASP A 171 1.62 4.32 -11.98
N LYS A 172 2.57 3.44 -12.31
CA LYS A 172 2.28 2.04 -12.66
C LYS A 172 1.56 1.29 -11.53
N THR A 173 2.04 1.44 -10.30
CA THR A 173 1.49 0.74 -9.12
C THR A 173 0.18 1.33 -8.60
N THR A 174 -0.14 2.58 -8.93
CA THR A 174 -1.42 3.21 -8.58
C THR A 174 -2.51 2.94 -9.61
N ARG A 175 -2.17 2.70 -10.88
CA ARG A 175 -3.13 2.27 -11.92
C ARG A 175 -3.72 0.88 -11.64
N ASN A 176 -2.95 -0.02 -11.03
CA ASN A 176 -3.39 -1.36 -10.66
C ASN A 176 -4.17 -1.40 -9.31
N LYS A 177 -5.24 -0.60 -9.19
CA LYS A 177 -6.02 -0.42 -7.94
C LYS A 177 -6.65 -1.70 -7.37
N ASN A 178 -6.89 -2.71 -8.19
CA ASN A 178 -7.55 -3.96 -7.74
C ASN A 178 -6.56 -4.99 -7.17
N SER A 179 -5.26 -4.89 -7.50
CA SER A 179 -4.27 -5.90 -7.15
C SER A 179 -3.73 -5.78 -5.72
N PHE A 180 -3.86 -4.60 -5.09
CA PHE A 180 -3.17 -4.26 -3.83
C PHE A 180 -4.10 -3.85 -2.68
N ARG A 181 -5.42 -4.07 -2.78
CA ARG A 181 -6.40 -3.45 -1.86
C ARG A 181 -6.53 -4.07 -0.46
N LYS A 182 -5.94 -5.24 -0.17
CA LYS A 182 -6.23 -5.96 1.09
C LYS A 182 -5.03 -6.26 2.00
N LYS A 183 -3.81 -6.38 1.48
CA LYS A 183 -2.56 -6.40 2.25
C LYS A 183 -1.45 -5.84 1.36
N ILE A 184 -1.21 -4.54 1.42
CA ILE A 184 -0.07 -3.92 0.72
C ILE A 184 1.19 -4.37 1.46
N ASN A 185 2.16 -4.96 0.75
CA ASN A 185 3.49 -5.19 1.30
C ASN A 185 3.98 -3.86 1.93
N PRO A 186 4.38 -3.84 3.22
CA PRO A 186 4.79 -2.62 3.91
C PRO A 186 5.81 -1.78 3.12
N ASP A 187 6.75 -2.42 2.43
CA ASP A 187 7.78 -1.73 1.64
C ASP A 187 7.17 -0.96 0.46
N ILE A 188 6.16 -1.52 -0.22
CA ILE A 188 5.42 -0.80 -1.27
C ILE A 188 4.72 0.43 -0.70
N LEU A 189 4.16 0.32 0.51
CA LEU A 189 3.51 1.46 1.16
C LEU A 189 4.53 2.55 1.51
N TYR A 190 5.67 2.17 2.09
CA TYR A 190 6.76 3.11 2.39
C TYR A 190 7.29 3.79 1.13
N LEU A 191 7.56 3.03 0.06
CA LEU A 191 8.00 3.57 -1.23
C LEU A 191 6.99 4.56 -1.84
N LYS A 192 5.69 4.24 -1.76
CA LYS A 192 4.63 5.15 -2.23
C LYS A 192 4.53 6.42 -1.39
N ASN A 193 4.62 6.30 -0.08
CA ASN A 193 4.59 7.45 0.82
C ASN A 193 5.82 8.33 0.61
N PHE A 194 6.99 7.74 0.45
CA PHE A 194 8.22 8.45 0.14
C PHE A 194 8.12 9.21 -1.19
N PHE A 195 7.56 8.57 -2.24
CA PHE A 195 7.30 9.27 -3.50
C PHE A 195 6.41 10.51 -3.30
N LEU A 196 5.32 10.39 -2.53
CA LEU A 196 4.43 11.50 -2.22
C LEU A 196 5.13 12.62 -1.44
N SER A 197 6.14 12.29 -0.65
CA SER A 197 6.96 13.26 0.08
C SER A 197 8.01 13.96 -0.81
N ILE A 198 8.65 13.22 -1.73
CA ILE A 198 9.75 13.75 -2.57
C ILE A 198 9.25 14.50 -3.82
N ASP A 199 8.06 14.16 -4.35
CA ASP A 199 7.48 14.83 -5.53
C ASP A 199 7.32 16.35 -5.36
N PRO A 200 6.81 16.87 -4.22
CA PRO A 200 6.83 18.30 -3.93
C PRO A 200 8.24 18.91 -3.98
N LEU A 201 9.28 18.23 -3.48
CA LEU A 201 10.65 18.73 -3.52
C LEU A 201 11.19 18.82 -4.94
N HIS A 202 10.92 17.79 -5.73
CA HIS A 202 11.34 17.76 -7.12
C HIS A 202 10.75 18.95 -7.90
N SER A 203 9.48 19.29 -7.64
CA SER A 203 8.80 20.42 -8.29
C SER A 203 9.43 21.78 -8.00
N ILE A 204 10.07 21.96 -6.84
CA ILE A 204 10.65 23.23 -6.38
C ILE A 204 12.18 23.27 -6.43
N LYS A 205 12.84 22.19 -6.86
CA LYS A 205 14.32 22.11 -6.98
C LYS A 205 14.89 23.28 -7.81
N GLY A 206 14.21 23.67 -8.88
CA GLY A 206 14.60 24.81 -9.69
C GLY A 206 14.53 26.14 -8.93
N GLU A 207 13.57 26.29 -8.01
CA GLU A 207 13.40 27.52 -7.22
C GLU A 207 14.54 27.71 -6.21
N VAL A 208 15.09 26.64 -5.65
CA VAL A 208 16.28 26.71 -4.76
C VAL A 208 17.47 27.30 -5.51
N ARG A 209 17.76 26.79 -6.71
CA ARG A 209 18.86 27.29 -7.54
C ARG A 209 18.65 28.76 -7.92
N ASN A 210 17.44 29.11 -8.34
CA ASN A 210 17.08 30.49 -8.64
C ASN A 210 17.24 31.40 -7.41
N GLY A 211 16.83 30.93 -6.23
CA GLY A 211 16.97 31.66 -4.97
C GLY A 211 18.42 31.93 -4.60
N LEU A 212 19.30 30.94 -4.77
CA LEU A 212 20.76 31.09 -4.59
C LEU A 212 21.37 32.09 -5.58
N GLU A 213 21.00 32.00 -6.85
CA GLU A 213 21.45 32.95 -7.88
C GLU A 213 20.98 34.38 -7.60
N ASN A 214 19.74 34.53 -7.12
CA ASN A 214 19.15 35.81 -6.74
C ASN A 214 19.81 36.37 -5.47
N TYR A 215 20.17 35.51 -4.51
CA TYR A 215 20.89 35.91 -3.31
C TYR A 215 22.23 36.56 -3.62
N ILE A 216 22.98 36.07 -4.62
CA ILE A 216 24.28 36.67 -5.02
C ILE A 216 24.11 38.11 -5.50
N LYS A 217 22.96 38.45 -6.09
CA LYS A 217 22.63 39.77 -6.63
C LYS A 217 21.93 40.66 -5.61
N LEU A 218 21.62 40.12 -4.42
CA LEU A 218 20.83 40.80 -3.40
C LEU A 218 21.64 41.92 -2.74
N ASP A 219 21.08 43.12 -2.73
CA ASP A 219 21.62 44.22 -1.93
C ASP A 219 21.26 44.04 -0.45
N LEU A 220 22.19 43.46 0.30
CA LEU A 220 22.03 43.17 1.74
C LEU A 220 21.88 44.43 2.60
N LEU A 221 22.23 45.62 2.09
CA LEU A 221 22.04 46.88 2.81
C LEU A 221 20.63 47.44 2.58
N ASN A 222 19.92 46.98 1.55
CA ASN A 222 18.55 47.36 1.27
C ASN A 222 17.57 46.41 1.96
N GLU A 223 17.05 46.85 3.11
CA GLU A 223 16.10 46.07 3.91
C GLU A 223 14.87 45.62 3.11
N ALA A 224 14.34 46.46 2.21
CA ALA A 224 13.18 46.09 1.41
C ALA A 224 13.49 44.92 0.46
N SER A 225 14.68 44.92 -0.14
CA SER A 225 15.15 43.81 -0.99
C SER A 225 15.29 42.52 -0.19
N VAL A 226 15.85 42.60 1.03
CA VAL A 226 15.99 41.45 1.92
C VAL A 226 14.63 40.89 2.33
N ILE A 227 13.70 41.76 2.74
CA ILE A 227 12.32 41.37 3.09
C ILE A 227 11.65 40.65 1.92
N PHE A 228 11.77 41.20 0.71
CA PHE A 228 11.16 40.62 -0.47
C PHE A 228 11.71 39.23 -0.78
N TRP A 229 13.04 39.07 -0.77
CA TRP A 229 13.68 37.77 -1.00
C TRP A 229 13.25 36.73 0.04
N VAL A 230 13.25 37.07 1.34
CA VAL A 230 12.84 36.12 2.38
C VAL A 230 11.36 35.74 2.23
N ALA A 231 10.47 36.70 1.93
CA ALA A 231 9.06 36.42 1.73
C ALA A 231 8.79 35.55 0.47
N GLU A 232 9.53 35.79 -0.62
CA GLU A 232 9.42 35.03 -1.88
C GLU A 232 9.75 33.55 -1.68
N TYR A 233 10.77 33.24 -0.88
CA TYR A 233 11.29 31.90 -0.71
C TYR A 233 10.76 31.16 0.54
N GLU A 234 9.83 31.76 1.28
CA GLU A 234 9.25 31.17 2.51
C GLU A 234 8.49 29.86 2.23
N GLU A 235 7.81 29.73 1.09
CA GLU A 235 7.14 28.46 0.75
C GLU A 235 8.15 27.36 0.40
N VAL A 236 9.25 27.72 -0.28
CA VAL A 236 10.31 26.78 -0.69
C VAL A 236 10.98 26.19 0.56
N ILE A 237 11.38 27.02 1.52
CA ILE A 237 12.02 26.54 2.75
C ILE A 237 11.10 25.63 3.56
N ASN A 238 9.79 25.96 3.62
CA ASN A 238 8.81 25.17 4.35
C ASN A 238 8.62 23.78 3.73
N LYS A 239 8.50 23.68 2.40
CA LYS A 239 8.35 22.39 1.71
C LYS A 239 9.56 21.47 1.94
N PHE A 240 10.78 22.01 1.83
CA PHE A 240 11.98 21.23 2.13
C PHE A 240 12.10 20.85 3.61
N GLY A 241 11.87 21.80 4.52
CA GLY A 241 11.92 21.54 5.96
C GLY A 241 10.96 20.43 6.39
N MET A 242 9.72 20.47 5.89
CA MET A 242 8.71 19.43 6.16
C MET A 242 9.17 18.06 5.65
N PHE A 243 9.76 17.96 4.45
CA PHE A 243 10.27 16.68 3.94
C PHE A 243 11.32 16.05 4.87
N PHE A 244 12.33 16.82 5.29
CA PHE A 244 13.39 16.27 6.14
C PHE A 244 12.87 15.86 7.52
N ILE A 245 11.93 16.62 8.09
CA ILE A 245 11.28 16.30 9.36
C ILE A 245 10.42 15.03 9.22
N ASP A 246 9.52 14.99 8.24
CA ASP A 246 8.55 13.90 8.06
C ASP A 246 9.21 12.56 7.73
N ASN A 247 10.40 12.60 7.12
CA ASN A 247 11.15 11.40 6.74
C ASN A 247 12.35 11.12 7.66
N GLU A 248 12.56 11.92 8.72
CA GLU A 248 13.69 11.79 9.65
C GLU A 248 15.07 11.76 8.97
N ILE A 249 15.23 12.49 7.86
CA ILE A 249 16.45 12.48 7.04
C ILE A 249 17.38 13.60 7.51
N ASN A 250 18.65 13.26 7.75
CA ASN A 250 19.69 14.26 7.99
C ASN A 250 20.45 14.57 6.68
N PRO A 251 20.30 15.79 6.11
CA PRO A 251 20.92 16.16 4.83
C PRO A 251 22.46 16.22 4.84
N SER A 252 23.11 16.14 6.02
CA SER A 252 24.58 16.22 6.11
C SER A 252 25.34 14.93 5.75
N ASN A 253 24.64 13.80 5.56
CA ASN A 253 25.27 12.48 5.38
C ASN A 253 25.04 11.94 3.96
N ASN A 254 26.05 12.02 3.09
CA ASN A 254 26.18 11.35 1.77
C ASN A 254 24.99 11.43 0.79
N PHE A 255 23.94 12.20 1.09
CA PHE A 255 22.68 12.33 0.34
C PHE A 255 21.93 11.03 -0.02
N ILE A 256 22.48 9.85 0.31
CA ILE A 256 21.79 8.57 0.13
C ILE A 256 20.99 8.26 1.40
N CYS A 257 19.67 8.11 1.27
CA CYS A 257 18.79 7.75 2.37
C CYS A 257 18.15 6.37 2.17
N SER A 258 17.83 5.69 3.27
CA SER A 258 17.02 4.46 3.26
C SER A 258 15.55 4.84 3.43
N ILE A 259 14.70 4.39 2.50
CA ILE A 259 13.26 4.67 2.52
C ILE A 259 12.53 3.81 3.56
N THR A 260 12.97 2.56 3.74
CA THR A 260 12.29 1.52 4.53
C THR A 260 12.97 1.21 5.87
N ASN A 261 14.00 1.99 6.27
CA ASN A 261 14.82 1.77 7.47
C ASN A 261 15.51 0.37 7.56
N ASP A 262 15.45 -0.42 6.49
CA ASP A 262 16.05 -1.75 6.38
C ASP A 262 17.41 -1.74 5.66
N GLY A 263 17.82 -0.57 5.16
CA GLY A 263 19.06 -0.38 4.41
C GLY A 263 19.04 -0.94 2.98
N LYS A 264 17.90 -1.44 2.49
CA LYS A 264 17.79 -2.05 1.16
C LYS A 264 17.25 -1.11 0.11
N HIS A 265 16.16 -0.42 0.43
CA HIS A 265 15.52 0.50 -0.51
C HIS A 265 16.12 1.89 -0.33
N LEU A 266 17.09 2.19 -1.17
CA LEU A 266 17.86 3.43 -1.12
C LEU A 266 17.35 4.45 -2.15
N PHE A 267 17.56 5.73 -1.86
CA PHE A 267 17.32 6.84 -2.80
C PHE A 267 18.45 7.86 -2.71
N ASP A 268 18.84 8.43 -3.86
CA ASP A 268 19.87 9.46 -3.92
C ASP A 268 19.24 10.86 -3.93
N LEU A 269 19.56 11.66 -2.90
CA LEU A 269 19.16 13.05 -2.74
C LEU A 269 20.26 14.04 -3.18
N SER A 270 21.33 13.59 -3.85
CA SER A 270 22.47 14.42 -4.25
C SER A 270 22.03 15.59 -5.14
N ASP A 271 20.95 15.38 -5.88
CA ASP A 271 20.26 16.37 -6.67
C ASP A 271 19.72 17.57 -5.87
N TYR A 272 19.59 17.43 -4.56
CA TYR A 272 19.12 18.45 -3.62
C TYR A 272 20.25 19.01 -2.75
N SER A 273 21.52 18.79 -3.15
CA SER A 273 22.70 19.26 -2.40
C SER A 273 22.86 20.78 -2.30
N ASP A 274 22.14 21.54 -3.11
CA ASP A 274 22.07 23.01 -3.03
C ASP A 274 21.25 23.48 -1.80
N PHE A 275 20.38 22.62 -1.26
CA PHE A 275 19.45 23.00 -0.21
C PHE A 275 20.12 23.46 1.10
N PRO A 276 21.12 22.76 1.68
CA PRO A 276 21.76 23.20 2.93
C PRO A 276 22.38 24.61 2.86
N ASP A 277 23.00 24.98 1.73
CA ASP A 277 23.53 26.34 1.52
C ASP A 277 22.39 27.37 1.43
N PHE A 278 21.35 27.04 0.69
CA PHE A 278 20.15 27.88 0.57
C PHE A 278 19.46 28.10 1.93
N GLU A 279 19.26 27.03 2.70
CA GLU A 279 18.68 27.06 4.04
C GLU A 279 19.50 27.96 4.99
N THR A 280 20.83 27.80 4.98
CA THR A 280 21.73 28.62 5.79
C THR A 280 21.58 30.10 5.45
N LYS A 281 21.59 30.44 4.16
CA LYS A 281 21.41 31.82 3.68
C LYS A 281 20.04 32.37 4.04
N TYR A 282 18.99 31.56 3.89
CA TYR A 282 17.63 31.94 4.25
C TYR A 282 17.52 32.28 5.73
N TYR A 283 17.94 31.39 6.63
CA TYR A 283 17.80 31.62 8.07
C TYR A 283 18.68 32.77 8.59
N ASN A 284 19.83 33.02 7.96
CA ASN A 284 20.66 34.18 8.28
C ASN A 284 19.94 35.51 8.03
N LEU A 285 19.08 35.59 7.02
CA LEU A 285 18.26 36.77 6.73
C LEU A 285 16.93 36.76 7.49
N TYR A 286 16.30 35.59 7.63
CA TYR A 286 15.00 35.45 8.28
C TYR A 286 15.07 35.73 9.79
N ASN A 287 16.05 35.21 10.52
CA ASN A 287 16.11 35.29 11.99
C ASN A 287 16.10 36.75 12.52
N PRO A 288 16.88 37.69 11.93
CA PRO A 288 16.76 39.11 12.28
C PRO A 288 15.37 39.70 12.04
N LEU A 289 14.75 39.39 10.89
CA LEU A 289 13.40 39.87 10.56
C LEU A 289 12.34 39.27 11.49
N PHE A 290 12.50 37.99 11.84
CA PHE A 290 11.62 37.27 12.75
C PHE A 290 11.54 37.95 14.11
N LYS A 291 12.70 38.34 14.64
CA LYS A 291 12.78 39.11 15.89
C LYS A 291 12.20 40.52 15.72
N LYS A 292 12.59 41.24 14.66
CA LYS A 292 12.20 42.63 14.43
C LYS A 292 10.68 42.82 14.27
N PHE A 293 10.02 41.92 13.56
CA PHE A 293 8.58 42.02 13.31
C PHE A 293 7.70 41.30 14.36
N ASP A 294 8.33 40.89 15.48
CA ASP A 294 7.69 40.20 16.61
C ASP A 294 6.86 38.98 16.13
N ILE A 295 7.43 38.24 15.18
CA ILE A 295 6.72 37.16 14.50
C ILE A 295 6.40 36.03 15.47
N GLU A 296 7.28 35.75 16.42
CA GLU A 296 7.04 34.72 17.45
C GLU A 296 5.74 34.97 18.22
N LYS A 297 5.57 36.17 18.77
CA LYS A 297 4.38 36.55 19.54
C LYS A 297 3.14 36.58 18.66
N HIS A 298 3.29 36.93 17.39
CA HIS A 298 2.21 36.92 16.42
C HIS A 298 1.78 35.49 16.06
N TYR A 299 2.75 34.60 15.82
CA TYR A 299 2.57 33.19 15.53
C TYR A 299 1.76 32.49 16.63
N PHE A 300 2.09 32.75 17.90
CA PHE A 300 1.33 32.20 19.04
C PHE A 300 -0.10 32.73 19.15
N ARG A 301 -0.40 33.91 18.61
CA ARG A 301 -1.74 34.53 18.68
C ARG A 301 -2.65 34.11 17.54
N PHE A 302 -2.10 33.85 16.36
CA PHE A 302 -2.89 33.67 15.13
C PHE A 302 -2.74 32.31 14.46
N GLN A 303 -2.05 31.35 15.11
CA GLN A 303 -1.84 29.98 14.63
C GLN A 303 -1.28 29.96 13.20
N SER A 304 0.04 30.12 13.10
CA SER A 304 0.80 30.05 11.83
C SER A 304 0.54 31.20 10.86
N THR A 305 0.94 32.41 11.25
CA THR A 305 1.13 33.48 10.27
C THR A 305 2.58 33.44 9.77
N PRO A 306 2.83 33.11 8.50
CA PRO A 306 4.16 33.22 7.88
C PRO A 306 4.65 34.68 7.96
N LEU A 307 5.96 34.92 7.80
CA LEU A 307 6.53 36.27 7.70
C LEU A 307 5.73 37.12 6.72
N MET A 308 5.39 36.56 5.56
CA MET A 308 4.59 37.25 4.57
C MET A 308 3.23 37.73 5.12
N GLY A 309 2.55 36.92 5.93
CA GLY A 309 1.27 37.30 6.54
C GLY A 309 1.43 38.44 7.54
N ARG A 310 2.48 38.41 8.36
CA ARG A 310 2.76 39.48 9.33
C ARG A 310 3.10 40.80 8.63
N LEU A 311 3.91 40.75 7.59
CA LEU A 311 4.27 41.94 6.81
C LEU A 311 3.06 42.56 6.10
N LYS A 312 2.10 41.75 5.64
CA LYS A 312 0.84 42.23 5.06
C LYS A 312 -0.03 42.96 6.07
N GLU A 313 -0.18 42.42 7.28
CA GLU A 313 -0.94 43.09 8.34
C GLU A 313 -0.35 44.45 8.73
N LEU A 314 0.99 44.54 8.74
CA LEU A 314 1.70 45.78 8.97
C LEU A 314 1.64 46.74 7.76
N ASN A 315 1.00 46.33 6.66
CA ASN A 315 1.00 47.02 5.37
C ASN A 315 2.40 47.34 4.86
N ILE A 316 3.40 46.52 5.22
CA ILE A 316 4.78 46.62 4.74
C ILE A 316 4.91 45.89 3.42
N LEU A 317 4.21 44.76 3.25
CA LEU A 317 4.11 44.07 1.97
C LEU A 317 2.69 44.28 1.41
N VAL A 318 2.58 44.84 0.22
CA VAL A 318 1.31 45.15 -0.44
C VAL A 318 1.23 44.52 -1.82
N GLU A 319 0.03 44.21 -2.29
CA GLU A 319 -0.16 43.68 -3.64
C GLU A 319 0.19 44.76 -4.67
N SER A 320 1.07 44.42 -5.61
CA SER A 320 1.40 45.32 -6.70
C SER A 320 0.18 45.47 -7.62
N SER A 321 -0.01 46.67 -8.15
CA SER A 321 -1.14 46.98 -9.04
C SER A 321 -1.08 46.29 -10.42
N GLY A 322 -0.06 45.48 -10.69
CA GLY A 322 0.14 44.75 -11.94
C GLY A 322 -0.32 43.30 -11.83
N PHE A 323 -1.46 42.97 -12.44
CA PHE A 323 -1.86 41.56 -12.62
C PHE A 323 -0.95 40.89 -13.66
N THR A 324 -0.02 40.03 -13.21
CA THR A 324 0.60 39.02 -14.07
C THR A 324 0.00 37.65 -13.76
N ASN A 325 -0.34 36.88 -14.80
CA ASN A 325 -1.29 35.76 -14.75
C ASN A 325 -0.86 34.49 -13.99
N SER A 326 0.12 34.53 -13.08
CA SER A 326 0.51 33.31 -12.34
C SER A 326 1.18 33.49 -10.97
N ARG A 327 1.47 34.71 -10.53
CA ARG A 327 1.94 35.00 -9.16
C ARG A 327 1.37 36.36 -8.76
N ILE A 328 0.84 36.48 -7.53
CA ILE A 328 0.53 37.79 -6.96
C ILE A 328 1.88 38.47 -6.74
N ASP A 329 2.20 39.47 -7.56
CA ASP A 329 3.41 40.26 -7.41
C ASP A 329 3.23 41.19 -6.21
N TYR A 330 4.08 41.08 -5.21
CA TYR A 330 4.07 41.95 -4.03
C TYR A 330 5.14 43.04 -4.17
N GLU A 331 4.93 44.17 -3.50
CA GLU A 331 5.93 45.22 -3.34
C GLU A 331 6.06 45.64 -1.88
N VAL A 332 7.24 46.14 -1.50
CA VAL A 332 7.46 46.68 -0.16
C VAL A 332 7.02 48.14 -0.11
N ASN A 333 6.06 48.45 0.76
CA ASN A 333 5.66 49.81 1.05
C ASN A 333 6.76 50.51 1.88
N HIS A 334 7.65 51.23 1.21
CA HIS A 334 8.77 51.94 1.83
C HIS A 334 8.34 52.95 2.90
N GLU A 335 7.18 53.59 2.74
CA GLU A 335 6.67 54.55 3.73
C GLU A 335 6.29 53.85 5.03
N ASN A 336 5.55 52.74 4.94
CA ASN A 336 5.14 51.96 6.11
C ASN A 336 6.31 51.25 6.77
N LEU A 337 7.27 50.73 5.99
CA LEU A 337 8.50 50.17 6.54
C LEU A 337 9.30 51.22 7.32
N ARG A 338 9.45 52.43 6.76
CA ARG A 338 10.11 53.54 7.45
C ARG A 338 9.38 53.95 8.73
N LYS A 339 8.06 54.12 8.67
CA LYS A 339 7.23 54.42 9.86
C LYS A 339 7.36 53.34 10.93
N PHE A 340 7.42 52.07 10.54
CA PHE A 340 7.65 50.98 11.47
C PHE A 340 9.03 51.12 12.14
N ASN A 341 10.09 51.31 11.35
CA ASN A 341 11.46 51.47 11.85
C ASN A 341 11.61 52.66 12.82
N ASP A 342 11.03 53.80 12.47
CA ASP A 342 11.08 55.02 13.30
C ASP A 342 10.39 54.81 14.66
N ASN A 343 9.32 54.01 14.72
CA ASN A 343 8.63 53.69 15.97
C ASN A 343 9.32 52.56 16.76
N TYR A 344 9.92 51.60 16.07
CA TYR A 344 10.56 50.42 16.68
C TYR A 344 11.87 50.79 17.40
N LEU A 345 12.64 51.73 16.85
CA LEU A 345 13.88 52.24 17.46
C LEU A 345 13.66 53.03 18.76
N ILE A 346 12.43 53.40 19.09
CA ILE A 346 12.07 54.10 20.33
C ILE A 346 11.82 53.10 21.48
N THR A 347 11.66 51.80 21.16
CA THR A 347 11.25 50.75 22.11
C THR A 347 12.34 49.74 22.49
N GLU A 348 13.54 49.81 21.88
CA GLU A 348 14.77 49.14 22.37
C GLU A 348 15.61 50.11 23.20
#